data_AF-A0A0F9AZB9-F1
#
_entry.id   AF-A0A0F9AZB9-F1
#
_cell.length_a   1.000
_cell.length_b   1.000
_cell.length_c   1.000
_cell.angle_alpha   90.00
_cell.angle_beta   90.00
_cell.angle_gamma   90.00
#
_symmetry.space_group_name_H-M   'P 1'
#
loop_
_entity.id
_entity.type
_entity.pdbx_description
1 polymer ?
#
loop_
_entity_poly.entity_id
_entity_poly.type
_entity_poly.pdbx_seq_one_letter_code
_entity_poly.pdbx_strand_id
1 'polypeptide(L)' 'MKGEIIEIICPHCKDVYLFKSRDKFLEVRWVCSKCVYVYSHNWFNEFPQYEKFVTRRIKNAITK' A
#
# COMPACT_ATOMS: atom_id res chain seq x y z
N MET A 1 13.78 0.59 -10.36
CA MET A 1 13.37 -0.36 -9.30
C MET A 1 12.37 0.33 -8.38
N LYS A 2 11.15 -0.21 -8.19
CA LYS A 2 10.21 0.35 -7.20
C LYS A 2 10.68 -0.11 -5.81
N GLY A 3 10.85 0.83 -4.88
CA GLY A 3 11.28 0.56 -3.51
C GLY A 3 10.27 -0.25 -2.69
N GLU A 4 10.68 -0.62 -1.47
CA GLU A 4 9.83 -1.32 -0.49
C GLU A 4 8.71 -0.40 0.01
N ILE A 5 7.47 -0.87 0.01
CA ILE A 5 6.34 -0.09 0.54
C ILE A 5 6.43 -0.05 2.06
N ILE A 6 6.48 1.16 2.63
CA ILE A 6 6.51 1.37 4.08
C ILE A 6 5.10 1.72 4.58
N GLU A 7 4.40 2.59 3.85
CA GLU A 7 3.11 3.13 4.26
C GLU A 7 2.20 3.26 3.05
N ILE A 8 0.89 3.08 3.27
CA ILE A 8 -0.14 3.41 2.28
C ILE A 8 -1.24 4.19 2.98
N ILE A 9 -1.59 5.38 2.47
CA ILE A 9 -2.70 6.19 2.98
C ILE A 9 -4.02 5.72 2.35
N CYS A 10 -5.09 5.66 3.12
CA CYS A 10 -6.41 5.32 2.61
C CYS A 10 -6.94 6.43 1.67
N PRO A 11 -7.33 6.12 0.42
CA PRO A 11 -7.91 7.10 -0.50
C PRO A 11 -9.18 7.79 0.00
N HIS A 12 -9.96 7.10 0.85
CA HIS A 12 -11.21 7.62 1.42
C HIS A 12 -11.01 8.27 2.80
N CYS A 13 -9.93 7.93 3.50
CA CYS A 13 -9.63 8.43 4.85
C CYS A 13 -8.22 9.03 4.84
N LYS A 14 -8.13 10.34 4.55
CA LYS A 14 -6.86 11.04 4.32
C LYS A 14 -5.86 10.98 5.49
N ASP A 15 -6.32 10.68 6.70
CA ASP A 15 -5.51 10.64 7.92
C ASP A 15 -5.37 9.21 8.49
N VAL A 16 -5.53 8.18 7.64
CA VAL A 16 -5.47 6.78 8.07
C VAL A 16 -4.59 5.98 7.14
N TYR A 17 -3.66 5.23 7.73
CA TYR A 17 -2.85 4.27 7.01
C TYR A 17 -3.58 2.93 6.86
N LEU A 18 -3.45 2.33 5.69
CA LEU A 18 -3.90 0.97 5.44
C LEU A 18 -2.93 -0.01 6.07
N PHE A 19 -3.44 -1.03 6.74
CA PHE A 19 -2.64 -2.13 7.25
C PHE A 19 -2.75 -3.34 6.33
N LYS A 20 -1.68 -4.12 6.30
CA LYS A 20 -1.61 -5.36 5.50
C LYS A 20 -2.34 -6.47 6.26
N SER A 21 -3.31 -7.10 5.61
CA SER A 21 -4.03 -8.26 6.13
C SER A 21 -3.91 -9.42 5.15
N ARG A 22 -3.97 -10.65 5.66
CA ARG A 22 -4.11 -11.87 4.84
C ARG A 22 -5.48 -12.45 5.09
N ASP A 23 -6.19 -12.78 4.01
CA ASP A 23 -7.48 -13.46 4.13
C ASP A 23 -7.31 -14.99 4.27
N LYS A 24 -8.45 -15.70 4.33
CA LYS A 24 -8.50 -17.16 4.44
C LYS A 24 -7.90 -17.89 3.23
N PHE A 25 -7.78 -17.22 2.09
CA PHE A 25 -7.21 -17.74 0.85
C PHE A 25 -5.74 -17.36 0.67
N LEU A 26 -5.10 -16.84 1.73
CA LEU A 26 -3.72 -16.35 1.72
C LEU A 26 -3.50 -15.14 0.80
N GLU A 27 -4.57 -14.48 0.35
CA GLU A 27 -4.44 -13.26 -0.43
C GLU A 27 -4.08 -12.09 0.48
N VAL A 28 -3.05 -11.36 0.07
CA VAL A 28 -2.62 -10.14 0.74
C VAL A 28 -3.52 -8.99 0.30
N ARG A 29 -4.07 -8.28 1.28
CA ARG A 29 -4.93 -7.10 1.05
C ARG A 29 -4.53 -5.95 1.96
N TRP A 30 -4.88 -4.74 1.55
CA TRP A 30 -4.74 -3.53 2.34
C TRP A 30 -6.10 -3.12 2.89
N VAL A 31 -6.19 -2.95 4.20
CA VAL A 31 -7.45 -2.71 4.90
C VAL A 31 -7.36 -1.38 5.66
N CYS A 32 -8.41 -0.58 5.57
CA CYS A 32 -8.53 0.63 6.38
C CYS A 32 -9.13 0.28 7.75
N SER A 33 -8.61 0.89 8.81
CA SER A 33 -9.17 0.70 10.16
C SER A 33 -10.43 1.54 10.43
N LYS A 34 -10.67 2.59 9.63
CA LYS A 34 -11.84 3.49 9.80
C LYS A 34 -13.00 3.21 8.85
N CYS A 35 -12.72 2.77 7.63
CA CYS A 35 -13.75 2.51 6.61
C CYS A 35 -13.77 1.04 6.21
N VAL A 36 -14.85 0.63 5.53
CA VAL A 36 -15.05 -0.77 5.10
C VAL A 36 -14.28 -1.16 3.83
N TYR A 37 -13.47 -0.25 3.28
CA TYR A 37 -12.77 -0.48 2.01
C TYR A 37 -11.54 -1.38 2.19
N VAL A 38 -11.44 -2.34 1.29
CA VAL A 38 -10.34 -3.30 1.18
C VAL A 38 -9.79 -3.25 -0.23
N TYR A 39 -8.47 -3.22 -0.35
CA TYR A 39 -7.77 -3.15 -1.64
C TYR A 39 -6.91 -4.39 -1.84
N SER A 40 -6.79 -4.86 -3.08
CA SER A 40 -5.83 -5.92 -3.43
C SER A 40 -4.39 -5.48 -3.14
N HIS A 41 -3.43 -6.39 -3.06
CA HIS A 41 -2.04 -6.02 -2.73
C HIS A 41 -1.41 -5.02 -3.72
N ASN A 42 -1.81 -5.09 -4.99
CA ASN A 42 -1.18 -4.46 -6.15
C ASN A 42 -2.06 -3.40 -6.84
N TRP A 43 -3.22 -3.04 -6.27
CA TRP A 43 -4.18 -2.12 -6.88
C TRP A 43 -3.57 -0.80 -7.41
N PHE A 44 -2.61 -0.20 -6.70
CA PHE A 44 -1.92 1.02 -7.15
C PHE A 44 -1.07 0.83 -8.42
N ASN A 45 -0.70 -0.41 -8.78
CA ASN A 45 -0.03 -0.69 -10.05
C ASN A 45 -1.00 -0.71 -11.23
N GLU A 46 -2.24 -1.13 -11.00
CA GLU A 46 -3.32 -1.15 -12.01
C GLU A 46 -3.90 0.24 -12.22
N PHE A 47 -3.85 1.08 -11.18
CA PHE A 47 -4.43 2.41 -11.15
C PHE A 47 -3.39 3.46 -10.71
N PRO A 48 -2.60 4.00 -11.65
CA PRO A 48 -1.47 4.89 -11.36
C PRO A 48 -1.83 6.15 -10.55
N GLN A 49 -3.09 6.62 -10.64
CA GLN A 49 -3.57 7.78 -9.88
C GLN A 49 -3.50 7.60 -8.35
N TYR A 50 -3.37 6.35 -7.89
CA TYR A 50 -3.26 6.01 -6.48
C TYR A 50 -1.82 5.81 -5.99
N GLU A 51 -0.81 5.80 -6.86
CA GLU A 51 0.59 5.69 -6.45
C GLU A 51 0.99 6.84 -5.51
N LYS A 52 0.33 8.01 -5.61
CA LYS A 52 0.51 9.16 -4.70
C LYS A 52 0.19 8.86 -3.22
N PHE A 53 -0.57 7.79 -2.95
CA PHE A 53 -0.89 7.36 -1.59
C PHE A 53 0.10 6.33 -1.05
N VAL A 54 1.09 5.92 -1.85
CA VAL A 54 2.04 4.86 -1.49
C VAL A 54 3.41 5.47 -1.21
N THR A 55 3.91 5.28 0.01
CA THR A 55 5.26 5.69 0.41
C THR A 55 6.21 4.51 0.29
N ARG A 56 7.31 4.70 -0.45
CA ARG A 56 8.32 3.65 -0.68
C ARG A 56 9.70 4.05 -0.15
N ARG A 57 10.39 3.10 0.48
CA ARG A 57 11.82 3.19 0.74
C ARG A 57 12.59 2.74 -0.49
N ILE A 58 13.31 3.66 -1.13
CA ILE A 58 14.30 3.27 -2.12
C ILE A 58 15.51 2.75 -1.34
N LYS A 59 15.81 1.45 -1.49
CA LYS A 59 17.10 0.91 -1.06
C LYS A 59 18.13 1.49 -2.03
N ASN A 60 18.73 2.63 -1.67
CA ASN A 60 19.87 3.14 -2.43
C ASN A 60 20.91 2.03 -2.46
N ALA A 61 21.28 1.63 -3.69
CA ALA A 61 22.43 0.80 -3.93
C ALA A 61 23.59 1.41 -3.14
N ILE A 62 24.14 0.63 -2.22
CA ILE A 62 25.34 0.99 -1.49
C ILE A 62 26.42 1.12 -2.55
N THR A 63 26.78 2.35 -2.92
CA THR A 63 28.04 2.66 -3.56
C THR A 63 29.13 2.31 -2.56
N LYS A 64 29.79 1.19 -2.78
CA LYS A 64 31.12 0.90 -2.24
C LYS A 64 32.09 0.84 -3.40
#